data_AF-A0A7X0NGC1-F1
#
_entry.id   AF-A0A7X0NGC1-F1
#
_cell.length_a   1.000
_cell.length_b   1.000
_cell.length_c   1.000
_cell.angle_alpha   90.00
_cell.angle_beta   90.00
_cell.angle_gamma   90.00
#
_symmetry.space_group_name_H-M   'P 1'
#
loop_
_entity.id
_entity.type
_entity.pdbx_description
1 polymer ?
#
loop_
_entity_poly.entity_id
_entity_poly.type
_entity_poly.pdbx_seq_one_letter_code
_entity_poly.pdbx_strand_id
1 'polypeptide(L)' 'MIKQAIVGYQKDEEDHWVAILKCGHNQHVRHIPPFISRPWVMSLAGRNSMLGHELLCKKCYTK' A
#
# COMPACT_ATOMS: atom_id res chain seq x y z
N MET A 1 -11.86 4.03 -10.61
CA MET A 1 -10.88 3.71 -9.54
C MET A 1 -11.66 3.54 -8.24
N ILE A 2 -11.32 2.55 -7.41
CA ILE A 2 -12.11 2.23 -6.20
C ILE A 2 -11.19 2.26 -4.98
N LYS A 3 -11.65 2.89 -3.89
CA LYS A 3 -10.96 2.88 -2.60
C LYS A 3 -11.06 1.51 -1.95
N GLN A 4 -9.94 1.01 -1.44
CA GLN A 4 -9.85 -0.30 -0.82
C GLN A 4 -8.95 -0.21 0.41
N ALA A 5 -9.45 -0.73 1.53
CA ALA A 5 -8.71 -0.77 2.78
C ALA A 5 -7.45 -1.64 2.63
N ILE A 6 -6.35 -1.21 3.24
CA ILE A 6 -5.15 -2.03 3.39
C ILE A 6 -5.44 -3.12 4.42
N VAL A 7 -5.23 -4.38 4.03
CA VAL A 7 -5.44 -5.55 4.90
C VAL A 7 -4.13 -6.23 5.28
N GLY A 8 -3.02 -5.85 4.66
CA GLY A 8 -1.71 -6.40 4.98
C GLY A 8 -0.60 -5.77 4.17
N TYR A 9 0.63 -6.23 4.42
CA TYR A 9 1.83 -5.81 3.72
C TYR A 9 2.71 -7.01 3.44
N GLN A 10 3.42 -6.97 2.32
CA GLN A 10 4.50 -7.89 2.01
C GLN A 10 5.64 -7.12 1.34
N LYS A 11 6.81 -7.73 1.27
CA LYS A 11 7.86 -7.26 0.37
C LYS A 11 7.79 -8.02 -0.95
N ASP A 12 8.18 -7.36 -2.03
CA ASP A 12 8.45 -8.04 -3.31
C ASP A 12 9.89 -8.56 -3.36
N GLU A 13 10.27 -9.12 -4.51
CA GLU A 13 11.61 -9.69 -4.74
C GLU A 13 12.73 -8.66 -4.68
N GLU A 14 12.40 -7.37 -4.82
CA GLU A 14 13.32 -6.24 -4.71
C GLU A 14 13.35 -5.65 -3.28
N ASP A 15 12.76 -6.34 -2.29
CA ASP A 15 12.63 -5.89 -0.90
C ASP A 15 11.76 -4.61 -0.73
N HIS A 16 10.94 -4.26 -1.73
CA HIS A 16 10.05 -3.10 -1.65
C HIS A 16 8.70 -3.44 -1.01
N TRP A 17 8.18 -2.52 -0.18
CA TRP A 17 6.87 -2.69 0.46
C TRP A 17 5.69 -2.59 -0.51
N VAL A 18 4.84 -3.60 -0.44
CA VAL A 18 3.59 -3.74 -1.19
C VAL A 18 2.44 -3.88 -0.20
N ALA A 19 1.44 -3.00 -0.30
CA ALA A 19 0.20 -3.11 0.45
C ALA A 19 -0.75 -4.09 -0.25
N ILE A 20 -1.30 -5.02 0.52
CA ILE A 20 -2.37 -5.92 0.11
C ILE A 20 -3.68 -5.22 0.42
N LEU A 21 -4.53 -5.05 -0.60
CA LEU A 21 -5.82 -4.38 -0.47
C LEU A 21 -6.96 -5.38 -0.29
N LYS A 22 -8.06 -4.95 0.33
CA LYS A 22 -9.26 -5.78 0.57
C LYS A 22 -9.83 -6.44 -0.70
N CYS A 23 -9.64 -5.82 -1.87
CA CYS A 23 -10.05 -6.39 -3.15
C CYS A 23 -9.15 -7.53 -3.67
N GLY A 24 -8.07 -7.88 -2.95
CA GLY A 24 -7.08 -8.88 -3.36
C GLY A 24 -5.98 -8.31 -4.28
N HIS A 25 -6.05 -7.04 -4.66
CA HIS A 25 -4.99 -6.41 -5.44
C HIS A 25 -3.86 -5.86 -4.57
N ASN A 26 -2.67 -5.82 -5.16
CA ASN A 26 -1.47 -5.31 -4.53
C ASN A 26 -1.11 -3.91 -5.06
N GLN A 27 -0.62 -3.05 -4.17
CA GLN A 27 -0.17 -1.70 -4.51
C GLN A 27 1.14 -1.36 -3.83
N HIS A 28 2.15 -0.95 -4.61
CA HIS A 28 3.42 -0.46 -4.08
C HIS A 28 3.22 0.78 -3.21
N VAL A 29 3.83 0.76 -2.03
CA VAL A 29 3.75 1.82 -1.02
C VAL A 29 5.12 2.41 -0.69
N ARG A 30 5.94 2.62 -1.72
CA ARG A 30 7.29 3.16 -1.60
C ARG A 30 7.28 4.59 -1.03
N HIS A 31 8.30 4.92 -0.25
CA HIS A 31 8.60 6.28 0.18
C HIS A 31 9.82 6.78 -0.60
N ILE A 32 9.60 7.67 -1.57
CA ILE A 32 10.63 8.20 -2.47
C ILE A 32 10.51 9.73 -2.52
N PRO A 33 10.89 10.46 -1.46
CA PRO A 33 10.92 11.93 -1.51
C PRO A 33 11.85 12.45 -2.62
N PRO A 34 11.51 13.57 -3.27
CA PRO A 34 10.31 14.40 -3.08
C PRO A 34 9.06 13.86 -3.81
N PHE A 35 9.17 12.81 -4.61
CA PHE A 35 8.13 12.34 -5.52
C PHE A 35 6.98 11.60 -4.82
N ILE A 36 7.25 10.80 -3.78
CA ILE A 36 6.27 9.99 -3.05
C ILE A 36 6.52 10.05 -1.55
N SER A 37 5.67 10.78 -0.82
CA SER A 37 5.74 10.85 0.64
C SER A 37 4.79 9.85 1.31
N ARG A 38 5.37 8.79 1.89
CA ARG A 38 4.70 7.74 2.66
C ARG A 38 5.58 7.31 3.84
N PRO A 39 5.95 8.24 4.74
CA PRO A 39 6.90 7.96 5.83
C PRO A 39 6.43 6.83 6.75
N TRP A 40 5.11 6.63 6.85
CA TRP A 40 4.50 5.54 7.59
C TRP A 40 4.95 4.14 7.14
N VAL A 41 5.41 3.96 5.89
CA VAL A 41 5.86 2.65 5.40
C VAL A 41 7.22 2.25 5.98
N MET A 42 7.99 3.19 6.51
CA MET A 42 9.37 2.94 6.94
C MET A 42 9.47 2.11 8.21
N SER A 43 8.47 2.19 9.10
CA SER A 43 8.46 1.47 10.37
C SER A 43 7.31 0.45 10.44
N LEU A 44 7.49 -0.60 11.25
CA LEU A 44 6.42 -1.57 11.50
C LEU A 44 5.20 -0.89 12.15
N ALA A 45 5.45 0.00 13.12
CA ALA A 45 4.38 0.75 13.80
C ALA A 45 3.58 1.62 12.81
N GLY A 46 4.26 2.31 11.89
CA GLY A 46 3.60 3.13 10.87
C GLY A 46 2.81 2.31 9.86
N ARG A 47 3.30 1.12 9.47
CA ARG A 47 2.53 0.18 8.63
C ARG A 47 1.29 -0.31 9.38
N ASN A 48 1.43 -0.70 10.65
CA ASN A 48 0.31 -1.17 11.46
C ASN A 48 -0.75 -0.09 11.68
N SER A 49 -0.35 1.17 11.88
CA SER A 49 -1.31 2.28 12.01
C SER A 49 -2.10 2.57 10.74
N MET A 50 -1.63 2.08 9.59
CA MET A 50 -2.26 2.28 8.28
C MET A 50 -3.11 1.08 7.84
N LEU A 51 -3.16 -0.01 8.61
CA LEU A 51 -4.14 -1.07 8.39
C LEU A 51 -5.56 -0.50 8.50
N GLY A 52 -6.42 -0.89 7.57
CA GLY A 52 -7.76 -0.31 7.43
C GLY A 52 -7.83 1.01 6.66
N HIS A 53 -6.71 1.72 6.46
CA HIS A 53 -6.68 2.93 5.65
C HIS A 53 -6.99 2.61 4.18
N GLU A 54 -7.77 3.45 3.52
CA GLU A 54 -8.20 3.22 2.15
C GLU A 54 -7.22 3.80 1.13
N LEU A 55 -6.71 2.96 0.23
CA LEU A 55 -5.94 3.39 -0.94
C LEU A 55 -6.78 3.26 -2.22
N LEU A 56 -6.50 4.14 -3.19
CA LEU A 56 -7.09 4.05 -4.52
C LEU A 56 -6.47 2.88 -5.28
N CYS A 57 -7.24 1.80 -5.42
CA CYS A 57 -6.86 0.66 -6.24
C CYS A 57 -7.06 1.00 -7.72
N LYS A 58 -5.95 1.06 -8.47
CA LYS A 58 -5.94 1.31 -9.92
C LYS A 58 -6.54 0.13 -10.71
N LYS A 59 -6.30 -1.11 -10.26
CA LYS A 59 -6.73 -2.34 -10.93
C LYS A 59 -8.23 -2.64 -10.80
N CYS A 60 -8.90 -2.09 -9.78
CA CYS A 60 -10.34 -2.30 -9.59
C CYS A 60 -11.21 -1.60 -10.65
N TYR A 61 -10.67 -0.67 -11.43
CA TYR A 61 -11.43 0.00 -12.50
C TYR A 61 -11.41 -0.79 -13.82
N THR A 62 -10.38 -1.61 -14.01
CA THR A 62 -10.14 -2.35 -15.25
C THR A 62 -10.60 -3.81 -15.15
N LYS A 63 -11.57 -4.10 -14.27
CA LYS A 63 -12.18 -5.43 -14.18
C LYS A 63 -13.29 -5.58 -15.21
#